data_AF-A0A8S0WPJ5-F1
#
_entry.id   AF-A0A8S0WPJ5-F1
#
_cell.length_a   1.000
_cell.length_b   1.000
_cell.length_c   1.000
_cell.angle_alpha   90.00
_cell.angle_beta   90.00
_cell.angle_gamma   90.00
#
_symmetry.space_group_name_H-M   'P 1'
#
loop_
_entity.id
_entity.type
_entity.pdbx_description
1 polymer ?
#
loop_
_entity_poly.entity_id
_entity_poly.type
_entity_poly.pdbx_seq_one_letter_code
_entity_poly.pdbx_strand_id
1 'polypeptide(L)'
;MYEFLYPLMQGYDSVALRADVELGGTDQTFNLLMGRTLQKEAGQEPQVALTLPLLEGLDGVQKMSKSLGNYIGVYESGREMFGKTMSLPDELMIRYFELVTKVPVAEIRRPEAGLHEGTTHPRDLKMRLAREIVGIYHGEEEAERAQTEFIRMFQ
;
A
#
# COMPACT_ATOMS: atom_id res chain seq x y z
N MET A 1 -15.37 -0.49 -25.91
CA MET A 1 -14.62 -1.32 -26.87
C MET A 1 -13.14 -1.42 -26.47
N TYR A 2 -12.44 -0.31 -26.17
CA TYR A 2 -11.03 -0.35 -25.74
C TYR A 2 -10.77 -1.09 -24.42
N GLU A 3 -11.61 -0.92 -23.39
CA GLU A 3 -11.45 -1.64 -22.11
C GLU A 3 -11.53 -3.17 -22.23
N PHE A 4 -12.28 -3.68 -23.22
CA PHE A 4 -12.39 -5.12 -23.45
C PHE A 4 -11.09 -5.73 -24.00
N LEU A 5 -10.29 -4.94 -24.72
CA LEU A 5 -9.02 -5.38 -25.30
C LEU A 5 -7.84 -5.24 -24.33
N TYR A 6 -8.00 -4.46 -23.26
CA TYR A 6 -6.93 -4.18 -22.30
C TYR A 6 -6.29 -5.45 -21.70
N PRO A 7 -7.05 -6.48 -21.27
CA PRO A 7 -6.46 -7.71 -20.74
C PRO A 7 -5.58 -8.45 -21.75
N LEU A 8 -5.92 -8.40 -23.05
CA LEU A 8 -5.12 -9.01 -24.11
C LEU A 8 -3.83 -8.23 -24.34
N MET A 9 -3.89 -6.90 -24.31
CA MET A 9 -2.71 -6.05 -24.46
C MET A 9 -1.75 -6.25 -23.29
N GLN A 10 -2.23 -6.18 -22.04
CA GLN A 10 -1.42 -6.44 -20.86
C GLN A 10 -0.85 -7.86 -20.88
N GLY A 11 -1.65 -8.87 -21.22
CA GLY A 11 -1.17 -10.25 -21.29
C GLY A 11 -0.13 -10.47 -22.39
N TYR A 12 -0.18 -9.70 -23.48
CA TYR A 12 0.86 -9.74 -24.51
C TYR A 12 2.19 -9.16 -24.00
N ASP A 13 2.17 -8.19 -23.08
CA ASP A 13 3.39 -7.71 -22.43
C ASP A 13 4.12 -8.84 -21.71
N SER A 14 3.39 -9.74 -21.03
CA SER A 14 3.96 -10.94 -20.40
C SER A 14 4.65 -11.87 -21.40
N VAL A 15 4.08 -12.04 -22.60
CA VAL A 15 4.65 -12.84 -23.70
C VAL A 15 5.90 -12.18 -24.27
N ALA A 16 5.85 -10.87 -24.48
CA ALA A 16 6.95 -10.09 -25.05
C ALA A 16 8.16 -10.04 -24.10
N LEU A 17 7.90 -9.87 -22.81
CA LEU A 17 8.93 -9.86 -21.76
C LEU A 17 9.40 -11.27 -21.36
N ARG A 18 8.67 -12.32 -21.74
CA ARG A 18 8.87 -13.71 -21.28
C ARG A 18 8.90 -13.78 -19.75
N ALA A 19 7.91 -13.15 -19.12
CA ALA A 19 7.87 -13.03 -17.68
C ALA A 19 7.76 -14.41 -17.00
N ASP A 20 8.63 -14.68 -16.02
CA ASP A 20 8.51 -15.87 -15.16
C ASP A 20 7.52 -15.64 -14.01
N VAL A 21 7.43 -14.39 -13.53
CA VAL A 21 6.56 -13.97 -12.43
C VAL A 21 5.97 -12.60 -12.77
N GLU A 22 4.66 -12.45 -12.59
CA GLU A 22 3.98 -11.15 -12.67
C GLU A 22 3.22 -10.89 -11.36
N LEU A 23 3.36 -9.67 -10.85
CA LEU A 23 2.77 -9.20 -9.60
C LEU A 23 1.64 -8.22 -9.89
N GLY A 24 0.55 -8.30 -9.14
CA GLY A 24 -0.54 -7.34 -9.25
C GLY A 24 -1.43 -7.26 -8.02
N GLY A 25 -2.35 -6.31 -7.99
CA GLY A 25 -3.44 -6.30 -7.02
C GLY A 25 -4.39 -7.47 -7.26
N THR A 26 -5.13 -7.89 -6.23
CA THR A 26 -6.19 -8.92 -6.39
C THR A 26 -7.24 -8.55 -7.44
N ASP A 27 -7.46 -7.26 -7.72
CA ASP A 27 -8.34 -6.77 -8.79
C ASP A 27 -7.76 -6.98 -10.21
N GLN A 28 -6.46 -7.31 -10.33
CA GLN A 28 -5.79 -7.61 -11.60
C GLN A 28 -5.72 -9.12 -11.91
N THR A 29 -6.29 -9.99 -11.06
CA THR A 29 -6.19 -11.45 -11.21
C THR A 29 -6.58 -11.93 -12.62
N PHE A 30 -7.65 -11.38 -13.19
CA PHE A 30 -8.08 -11.74 -14.54
C PHE A 30 -7.03 -11.42 -15.60
N ASN A 31 -6.42 -10.23 -15.53
CA ASN A 31 -5.40 -9.79 -16.49
C ASN A 31 -4.12 -10.62 -16.36
N LEU A 32 -3.70 -10.92 -15.13
CA LEU A 32 -2.54 -11.80 -14.87
C LEU A 32 -2.72 -13.20 -15.45
N LEU A 33 -3.94 -13.76 -15.34
CA LEU A 33 -4.28 -15.07 -15.90
C LEU A 33 -4.39 -15.03 -17.44
N MET A 34 -4.73 -13.87 -18.02
CA MET A 34 -4.70 -13.68 -19.47
C MET A 34 -3.26 -13.77 -19.99
N GLY A 35 -2.31 -13.08 -19.36
CA GLY A 35 -0.88 -13.18 -19.70
C GLY A 35 -0.35 -14.61 -19.62
N ARG A 36 -0.68 -15.31 -18.54
CA ARG A 36 -0.34 -16.75 -18.37
C ARG A 36 -0.93 -17.62 -19.49
N THR A 37 -2.15 -17.33 -19.94
CA THR A 37 -2.81 -18.07 -21.03
C THR A 37 -2.13 -17.80 -22.37
N LEU A 38 -1.83 -16.53 -22.66
CA LEU A 38 -1.17 -16.13 -23.91
C LEU A 38 0.26 -16.66 -24.03
N GLN A 39 1.01 -16.72 -22.93
CA GLN A 39 2.34 -17.36 -22.91
C GLN A 39 2.26 -18.84 -23.28
N LYS A 40 1.26 -19.56 -22.77
CA LYS A 40 1.03 -20.96 -23.14
C LYS A 40 0.74 -21.12 -24.63
N GLU A 41 -0.13 -20.28 -25.19
CA GLU A 41 -0.44 -20.31 -26.63
C GLU A 41 0.78 -19.93 -27.50
N ALA A 42 1.67 -19.09 -26.97
CA ALA A 42 2.94 -18.74 -27.61
C ALA A 42 4.05 -19.80 -27.43
N GLY A 43 3.76 -20.94 -26.78
CA GLY A 43 4.73 -22.01 -26.50
C GLY A 43 5.76 -21.67 -25.43
N GLN A 44 5.52 -20.64 -24.62
CA GLN A 44 6.35 -20.25 -23.49
C GLN A 44 5.92 -20.97 -22.21
N GLU A 45 6.82 -21.07 -21.23
CA GLU A 45 6.45 -21.48 -19.88
C GLU A 45 5.54 -20.40 -19.27
N PRO A 46 4.35 -20.76 -18.74
CA PRO A 46 3.42 -19.75 -18.22
C PRO A 46 3.87 -19.17 -16.88
N GLN A 47 3.83 -17.85 -16.75
CA GLN A 47 4.24 -17.08 -15.57
C GLN A 47 3.49 -17.47 -14.29
N VAL A 48 4.17 -17.38 -13.16
CA VAL A 48 3.52 -17.39 -11.84
C VAL A 48 2.83 -16.04 -11.61
N ALA A 49 1.52 -16.07 -11.37
CA ALA A 49 0.76 -14.88 -10.98
C ALA A 49 0.76 -14.74 -9.46
N LEU A 50 1.30 -13.64 -8.94
CA LEU A 50 1.28 -13.30 -7.52
C LEU A 50 0.39 -12.08 -7.28
N THR A 51 -0.56 -12.21 -6.36
CA THR A 51 -1.48 -11.11 -6.02
C THR A 51 -1.25 -10.59 -4.62
N LEU A 52 -1.35 -9.27 -4.48
CA LEU A 52 -1.32 -8.57 -3.20
C LEU A 52 -2.72 -8.08 -2.83
N PRO A 53 -3.08 -8.04 -1.53
CA PRO A 53 -4.36 -7.52 -1.09
C PRO A 53 -4.49 -6.04 -1.47
N LEU A 54 -5.71 -5.59 -1.70
CA LEU A 54 -5.98 -4.16 -1.89
C LEU A 54 -5.77 -3.43 -0.55
N LEU A 55 -5.23 -2.24 -0.61
CA LEU A 55 -5.11 -1.36 0.55
C LEU A 55 -6.42 -0.60 0.73
N GLU A 56 -7.05 -0.74 1.90
CA GLU A 56 -8.17 0.09 2.32
C GLU A 56 -7.75 1.56 2.40
N GLY A 57 -8.67 2.48 2.10
CA GLY A 57 -8.43 3.91 2.20
C GLY A 57 -8.63 4.47 3.61
N LEU A 58 -8.56 5.79 3.71
CA LEU A 58 -8.77 6.54 4.95
C LEU A 58 -10.15 6.32 5.59
N ASP A 59 -11.12 5.81 4.83
CA ASP A 59 -12.47 5.49 5.32
C ASP A 59 -12.58 4.13 6.02
N GLY A 60 -11.54 3.30 5.99
CA GLY A 60 -11.53 2.00 6.66
C GLY A 60 -12.15 0.84 5.89
N VAL A 61 -12.87 1.11 4.80
CA VAL A 61 -13.80 0.13 4.20
C VAL A 61 -13.53 -0.06 2.71
N GLN A 62 -13.48 1.05 1.97
CA GLN A 62 -13.33 0.99 0.52
C GLN A 62 -11.85 0.92 0.17
N LYS A 63 -11.55 0.33 -0.99
CA LYS A 63 -10.18 0.40 -1.53
C LYS A 63 -9.75 1.85 -1.66
N MET A 64 -8.47 2.10 -1.39
CA MET A 64 -7.89 3.42 -1.53
C MET A 64 -8.08 3.93 -2.97
N SER A 65 -8.62 5.13 -3.12
CA SER A 65 -8.89 5.76 -4.40
C SER A 65 -8.88 7.28 -4.31
N LYS A 66 -8.23 7.91 -5.30
CA LYS A 66 -8.28 9.36 -5.46
C LYS A 66 -9.70 9.88 -5.69
N SER A 67 -10.54 9.12 -6.40
CA SER A 67 -11.93 9.52 -6.69
C SER A 67 -12.84 9.51 -5.46
N LEU A 68 -12.52 8.68 -4.45
CA LEU A 68 -13.24 8.62 -3.19
C LEU A 68 -12.69 9.62 -2.15
N GLY A 69 -11.56 10.28 -2.45
CA GLY A 69 -10.88 11.16 -1.50
C GLY A 69 -10.26 10.44 -0.29
N ASN A 70 -10.28 9.10 -0.26
CA ASN A 70 -9.84 8.27 0.85
C ASN A 70 -8.37 7.82 0.71
N TYR A 71 -7.48 8.68 0.18
CA TYR A 71 -6.14 8.28 -0.24
C TYR A 71 -5.03 9.10 0.42
N ILE A 72 -3.83 8.50 0.48
CA ILE A 72 -2.56 9.16 0.80
C ILE A 72 -1.74 9.19 -0.48
N GLY A 73 -1.45 10.38 -1.01
CA GLY A 73 -0.77 10.52 -2.30
C GLY A 73 0.74 10.57 -2.15
N VAL A 74 1.47 9.81 -2.97
CA VAL A 74 2.96 9.75 -2.94
C VAL A 74 3.68 11.06 -3.30
N TYR A 75 2.95 12.03 -3.88
CA TYR A 75 3.47 13.36 -4.25
C TYR A 75 2.93 14.48 -3.34
N GLU A 76 2.18 14.13 -2.30
CA GLU A 76 1.68 15.11 -1.33
C GLU A 76 2.84 15.60 -0.44
N SER A 77 2.66 16.72 0.25
CA SER A 77 3.68 17.18 1.20
C SER A 77 3.79 16.23 2.40
N GLY A 78 4.96 16.20 3.06
CA GLY A 78 5.16 15.42 4.28
C GLY A 78 4.09 15.73 5.34
N ARG A 79 3.69 17.00 5.47
CA ARG A 79 2.60 17.42 6.35
C ARG A 79 1.24 16.79 5.99
N GLU A 80 0.87 16.76 4.71
CA GLU A 80 -0.40 16.17 4.25
C GLU A 80 -0.40 14.65 4.44
N MET A 81 0.69 13.98 4.04
CA MET A 81 0.85 12.53 4.27
C MET A 81 0.74 12.20 5.75
N PHE A 82 1.41 12.97 6.61
CA PHE A 82 1.40 12.76 8.06
C PHE A 82 -0.01 12.92 8.62
N GLY A 83 -0.69 14.03 8.29
CA GLY A 83 -2.05 14.30 8.74
C GLY A 83 -3.06 13.23 8.31
N LYS A 84 -2.98 12.77 7.06
CA LYS A 84 -3.85 11.71 6.54
C LYS A 84 -3.55 10.34 7.16
N THR A 85 -2.28 10.03 7.41
CA THR A 85 -1.91 8.80 8.12
C THR A 85 -2.48 8.82 9.54
N MET A 86 -2.43 9.97 10.22
CA MET A 86 -3.00 10.13 11.56
C MET A 86 -4.53 9.97 11.60
N SER A 87 -5.23 10.20 10.48
CA SER A 87 -6.68 9.99 10.37
C SER A 87 -7.09 8.56 10.05
N LEU A 88 -6.14 7.63 9.86
CA LEU A 88 -6.47 6.22 9.64
C LEU A 88 -7.24 5.62 10.82
N PRO A 89 -8.20 4.71 10.59
CA PRO A 89 -8.75 3.89 11.65
C PRO A 89 -7.65 3.07 12.37
N ASP A 90 -7.82 2.84 13.67
CA ASP A 90 -6.81 2.16 14.49
C ASP A 90 -6.56 0.73 13.99
N GLU A 91 -7.62 0.04 13.58
CA GLU A 91 -7.61 -1.32 13.05
C GLU A 91 -6.80 -1.47 11.75
N LEU A 92 -6.58 -0.39 11.00
CA LEU A 92 -5.81 -0.42 9.75
C LEU A 92 -4.32 -0.16 9.94
N MET A 93 -3.88 0.28 11.12
CA MET A 93 -2.47 0.63 11.35
C MET A 93 -1.51 -0.50 11.00
N ILE A 94 -1.80 -1.71 11.49
CA ILE A 94 -0.96 -2.90 11.28
C ILE A 94 -0.87 -3.23 9.79
N ARG A 95 -2.01 -3.21 9.10
CA ARG A 95 -2.06 -3.49 7.67
C ARG A 95 -1.26 -2.48 6.85
N TYR A 96 -1.29 -1.20 7.22
CA TYR A 96 -0.46 -0.18 6.60
C TYR A 96 1.03 -0.40 6.89
N PHE A 97 1.40 -0.74 8.12
CA PHE A 97 2.77 -1.11 8.43
C PHE A 97 3.27 -2.26 7.53
N GLU A 98 2.48 -3.32 7.39
CA GLU A 98 2.86 -4.49 6.60
C GLU A 98 2.94 -4.21 5.09
N LEU A 99 2.02 -3.40 4.55
CA LEU A 99 1.90 -3.21 3.10
C LEU A 99 2.66 -2.01 2.55
N VAL A 100 2.91 -0.96 3.36
CA VAL A 100 3.47 0.31 2.85
C VAL A 100 4.69 0.82 3.63
N THR A 101 5.29 0.01 4.50
CA THR A 101 6.53 0.39 5.21
C THR A 101 7.63 -0.66 5.06
N LYS A 102 8.86 -0.27 5.42
CA LYS A 102 10.01 -1.18 5.50
C LYS A 102 10.21 -1.76 6.92
N VAL A 103 9.29 -1.46 7.85
CA VAL A 103 9.41 -1.90 9.23
C VAL A 103 9.28 -3.44 9.28
N PRO A 104 10.21 -4.14 9.95
CA PRO A 104 10.11 -5.60 10.07
C PRO A 104 8.81 -6.02 10.76
N VAL A 105 8.13 -7.04 10.23
CA VAL A 105 6.87 -7.59 10.80
C VAL A 105 7.02 -7.96 12.28
N ALA A 106 8.19 -8.45 12.69
CA ALA A 106 8.47 -8.77 14.09
C ALA A 106 8.40 -7.55 15.02
N GLU A 107 8.70 -6.35 14.52
CA GLU A 107 8.60 -5.09 15.27
C GLU A 107 7.18 -4.53 15.30
N ILE A 108 6.32 -4.94 14.35
CA ILE A 108 4.93 -4.50 14.22
C ILE A 108 4.02 -5.33 15.16
N ARG A 109 4.31 -6.64 15.31
CA ARG A 109 3.51 -7.56 16.16
C ARG A 109 3.61 -7.29 17.66
N ARG A 110 4.67 -6.63 18.13
CA ARG A 110 4.82 -6.24 19.55
C ARG A 110 3.83 -5.13 19.95
N PRO A 111 3.74 -4.01 19.21
CA PRO A 111 2.70 -2.99 19.40
C PRO A 111 1.28 -3.53 19.33
N GLU A 112 0.98 -4.52 18.48
CA GLU A 112 -0.36 -5.11 18.38
C GLU A 112 -0.81 -5.73 19.70
N ALA A 113 0.04 -6.55 20.34
CA ALA A 113 -0.22 -7.06 21.69
C ALA A 113 -0.37 -5.91 22.71
N GLY A 114 0.47 -4.88 22.60
CA GLY A 114 0.42 -3.71 23.48
C GLY A 114 -0.84 -2.84 23.31
N LEU A 115 -1.46 -2.81 22.13
CA LEU A 115 -2.76 -2.16 21.91
C LEU A 115 -3.89 -2.92 22.64
N HIS A 116 -3.86 -4.26 22.60
CA HIS A 116 -4.82 -5.09 23.32
C HIS A 116 -4.64 -5.02 24.84
N GLU A 117 -3.41 -4.93 25.31
CA GLU A 117 -3.05 -4.85 26.73
C GLU A 117 -3.11 -3.42 27.31
N GLY A 118 -3.33 -2.41 26.46
CA GLY A 118 -3.38 -0.99 26.86
C GLY A 118 -2.03 -0.37 27.22
N THR A 119 -0.91 -1.05 26.90
CA THR A 119 0.45 -0.58 27.17
C THR A 119 1.02 0.28 26.03
N THR A 120 0.40 0.23 24.84
CA THR A 120 0.75 1.07 23.68
C THR A 120 -0.44 1.97 23.34
N HIS A 121 -0.21 3.27 23.23
CA HIS A 121 -1.26 4.21 22.85
C HIS A 121 -1.40 4.23 21.31
N PRO A 122 -2.61 4.06 20.74
CA PRO A 122 -2.83 4.04 19.28
C PRO A 122 -2.24 5.24 18.55
N ARG A 123 -2.37 6.43 19.15
CA ARG A 123 -1.75 7.67 18.66
C ARG A 123 -0.25 7.54 18.40
N ASP A 124 0.52 6.95 19.32
CA ASP A 124 1.98 6.87 19.20
C ASP A 124 2.37 5.94 18.06
N LEU A 125 1.61 4.85 17.89
CA LEU A 125 1.79 3.92 16.79
C LEU A 125 1.45 4.56 15.44
N LYS A 126 0.39 5.37 15.35
CA LYS A 126 0.10 6.16 14.14
C LYS A 126 1.17 7.20 13.85
N MET A 127 1.70 7.86 14.88
CA MET A 127 2.78 8.84 14.69
C MET A 127 4.04 8.16 14.14
N ARG A 128 4.37 6.95 14.64
CA ARG A 128 5.42 6.12 14.05
C ARG A 128 5.10 5.80 12.59
N LEU A 129 3.90 5.27 12.30
CA LEU A 129 3.50 4.93 10.93
C LEU A 129 3.63 6.12 9.97
N ALA A 130 3.15 7.28 10.40
CA ALA A 130 3.21 8.52 9.64
C ALA A 130 4.65 8.96 9.36
N ARG A 131 5.54 8.86 10.36
CA ARG A 131 6.98 9.12 10.19
C ARG A 131 7.60 8.17 9.17
N GLU A 132 7.31 6.87 9.24
CA GLU A 132 7.84 5.87 8.31
C GLU A 132 7.38 6.14 6.87
N ILE A 133 6.09 6.44 6.67
CA ILE A 133 5.54 6.75 5.34
C ILE A 133 6.17 8.01 4.77
N VAL A 134 6.26 9.10 5.55
CA VAL A 134 6.90 10.35 5.09
C VAL A 134 8.38 10.13 4.82
N GLY A 135 9.08 9.36 5.66
CA GLY A 135 10.50 9.07 5.51
C GLY A 135 10.84 8.34 4.20
N ILE A 136 9.94 7.46 3.72
CA ILE A 136 10.11 6.75 2.45
C ILE A 136 10.14 7.71 1.25
N TYR A 137 9.30 8.75 1.24
CA TYR A 137 9.11 9.63 0.08
C TYR A 137 9.84 10.98 0.18
N HIS A 138 10.06 11.48 1.40
CA HIS A 138 10.64 12.80 1.64
C HIS A 138 11.90 12.80 2.51
N GLY A 139 12.32 11.63 3.02
CA GLY A 139 13.49 11.50 3.89
C GLY A 139 13.22 11.83 5.35
N GLU A 140 14.21 11.50 6.19
CA GLU A 140 14.07 11.53 7.65
C GLU A 140 13.85 12.94 8.21
N GLU A 141 14.55 13.94 7.66
CA GLU A 141 14.43 15.34 8.11
C GLU A 141 13.01 15.89 7.92
N GLU A 142 12.38 15.58 6.78
CA GLU A 142 11.00 15.98 6.53
C GLU A 142 10.03 15.24 7.46
N ALA A 143 10.27 13.95 7.71
CA ALA A 143 9.44 13.15 8.61
C ALA A 143 9.46 13.71 10.04
N GLU A 144 10.64 14.11 10.53
CA GLU A 144 10.80 14.76 11.83
C GLU A 144 10.11 16.13 11.89
N ARG A 145 10.24 16.92 10.82
CA ARG A 145 9.57 18.22 10.71
C ARG A 145 8.05 18.05 10.73
N ALA A 146 7.51 17.16 9.90
CA ALA A 146 6.07 16.88 9.82
C ALA A 146 5.52 16.38 11.16
N GLN A 147 6.24 15.49 11.86
CA GLN A 147 5.89 15.03 13.20
C GLN A 147 5.84 16.20 14.20
N THR A 148 6.86 17.07 14.19
CA THR A 148 6.94 18.22 15.10
C THR A 148 5.81 19.22 14.85
N GLU A 149 5.53 19.53 13.58
CA GLU A 149 4.42 20.41 13.19
C GLU A 149 3.07 19.83 13.63
N PHE A 150 2.86 18.53 13.43
CA PHE A 150 1.63 17.87 13.86
C PHE A 150 1.46 17.98 15.38
N ILE A 151 2.49 17.68 16.18
CA ILE A 151 2.42 17.79 17.65
C ILE A 151 2.03 19.21 18.08
N ARG A 152 2.61 20.25 17.45
CA ARG A 152 2.33 21.66 17.76
C ARG A 152 0.89 22.07 17.44
N MET A 153 0.27 21.48 16.42
CA MET A 153 -1.11 21.80 16.03
C MET A 153 -2.16 21.18 16.94
N PHE A 154 -1.85 20.06 17.61
CA PHE A 154 -2.77 19.28 18.43
C PHE A 154 -2.37 19.25 19.92
N GLN A 155 -1.55 20.22 20.35
CA GLN A 155 -1.26 20.53 21.76
C GLN A 155 -2.24 21.56 22.32
#